data_AF-A0A9P5NVQ5-F1
#
_entry.id   AF-A0A9P5NVQ5-F1
#
_cell.length_a   1.000
_cell.length_b   1.000
_cell.length_c   1.000
_cell.angle_alpha   90.00
_cell.angle_beta   90.00
_cell.angle_gamma   90.00
#
_symmetry.space_group_name_H-M   'P 1'
#
loop_
_entity.id
_entity.type
_entity.pdbx_description
1 polymer ?
#
loop_
_entity_poly.entity_id
_entity_poly.type
_entity_poly.pdbx_seq_one_letter_code
_entity_poly.pdbx_strand_id
1 'polypeptide(L)'
;MGNNKSGLIPKPEGEAGRPGRGGYNLEQTLGWPKKEYEHIKKFMKKLVEEHLEPSKNFSSQSLSSLANVRALASDRFPALRNYADHWPVMDFIRLELKYTCGRARLQEDKKLVKVGKAKVGKHKTKTSE
;
A
#
# COMPACT_ATOMS: atom_id res chain seq x y z
N MET A 1 -27.98 1.26 13.69
CA MET A 1 -27.07 2.33 13.22
C MET A 1 -26.73 2.09 11.76
N GLY A 2 -26.83 3.11 10.90
CA GLY A 2 -26.28 3.13 9.54
C GLY A 2 -27.18 2.58 8.42
N ASN A 3 -28.10 3.41 7.94
CA ASN A 3 -28.87 3.19 6.70
C ASN A 3 -27.95 3.03 5.48
N ASN A 4 -27.90 1.84 4.87
CA ASN A 4 -27.24 1.64 3.59
C ASN A 4 -28.25 1.88 2.45
N LYS A 5 -28.42 3.15 2.05
CA LYS A 5 -29.35 3.61 1.00
C LYS A 5 -28.64 4.05 -0.28
N SER A 6 -27.49 3.47 -0.59
CA SER A 6 -26.84 3.63 -1.88
C SER A 6 -26.69 2.23 -2.45
N GLY A 7 -27.20 1.95 -3.65
CA GLY A 7 -27.06 0.65 -4.34
C GLY A 7 -25.61 0.28 -4.70
N LEU A 8 -24.65 0.73 -3.88
CA LEU A 8 -23.23 0.53 -3.97
C LEU A 8 -22.85 -0.77 -3.25
N ILE A 9 -21.82 -1.41 -3.78
CA ILE A 9 -21.29 -2.67 -3.28
C ILE A 9 -20.58 -2.40 -1.93
N PRO A 10 -21.06 -2.95 -0.80
CA PRO A 10 -20.46 -2.72 0.50
C PRO A 10 -19.11 -3.43 0.62
N LYS A 11 -18.29 -2.95 1.56
CA LYS A 11 -17.04 -3.62 1.92
C LYS A 11 -17.36 -4.94 2.65
N PRO A 12 -16.72 -6.08 2.31
CA PRO A 12 -16.86 -7.30 3.08
C PRO A 12 -16.28 -7.16 4.49
N GLU A 13 -16.67 -8.07 5.37
CA GLU A 13 -16.09 -8.17 6.71
C GLU A 13 -14.61 -8.61 6.63
N GLY A 14 -13.78 -7.99 7.48
CA GLY A 14 -12.36 -8.33 7.60
C GLY A 14 -11.38 -7.40 6.84
N GLU A 15 -10.10 -7.77 6.89
CA GLU A 15 -9.00 -7.02 6.25
C GLU A 15 -8.58 -7.67 4.92
N ALA A 16 -8.42 -6.87 3.87
CA ALA A 16 -7.85 -7.33 2.60
C ALA A 16 -6.41 -7.87 2.79
N GLY A 17 -6.09 -8.98 2.13
CA GLY A 17 -4.77 -9.61 2.16
C GLY A 17 -4.52 -10.51 3.38
N ARG A 18 -5.56 -10.91 4.11
CA ARG A 18 -5.48 -11.90 5.21
C ARG A 18 -6.45 -13.08 5.05
N PRO A 19 -6.43 -13.80 3.91
CA PRO A 19 -7.28 -14.98 3.75
C PRO A 19 -6.98 -16.01 4.85
N GLY A 20 -8.03 -16.58 5.44
CA GLY A 20 -7.92 -17.59 6.52
C GLY A 20 -7.61 -17.04 7.92
N ARG A 21 -7.56 -15.72 8.11
CA ARG A 21 -7.35 -15.07 9.42
C ARG A 21 -8.40 -13.99 9.72
N GLY A 22 -9.63 -14.20 9.28
CA GLY A 22 -10.71 -13.22 9.41
C GLY A 22 -10.62 -12.06 8.41
N GLY A 23 -9.89 -12.23 7.31
CA GLY A 23 -9.82 -11.29 6.19
C GLY A 23 -10.11 -11.97 4.86
N TYR A 24 -9.97 -11.23 3.77
CA TYR A 24 -10.32 -11.69 2.42
C TYR A 24 -9.21 -11.43 1.40
N ASN A 25 -9.31 -12.09 0.25
CA ASN A 25 -8.50 -11.81 -0.92
C ASN A 25 -9.20 -10.75 -1.78
N LEU A 26 -8.50 -9.64 -2.06
CA LEU A 26 -9.08 -8.50 -2.78
C LEU A 26 -9.49 -8.86 -4.22
N GLU A 27 -8.65 -9.60 -4.95
CA GLU A 27 -8.92 -10.01 -6.35
C GLU A 27 -10.18 -10.89 -6.42
N GLN A 28 -10.25 -11.90 -5.55
CA GLN A 28 -11.40 -12.81 -5.49
C GLN A 28 -12.68 -12.08 -5.10
N THR A 29 -12.58 -11.13 -4.16
CA THR A 29 -13.73 -10.36 -3.66
C THR A 29 -14.30 -9.42 -4.71
N LEU A 30 -13.43 -8.77 -5.49
CA LEU A 30 -13.86 -7.84 -6.53
C LEU A 30 -14.47 -8.56 -7.73
N GLY A 31 -14.03 -9.80 -8.01
CA GLY A 31 -14.58 -10.63 -9.09
C GLY A 31 -14.32 -10.08 -10.49
N TRP A 32 -13.43 -9.09 -10.63
CA TRP A 32 -13.08 -8.51 -11.92
C TRP A 32 -12.29 -9.50 -12.78
N PRO A 33 -12.39 -9.40 -14.12
CA PRO A 33 -11.50 -10.10 -15.02
C PRO A 33 -10.04 -9.84 -14.64
N LYS A 34 -9.22 -10.89 -14.60
CA LYS A 34 -7.81 -10.82 -14.15
C LYS A 34 -7.02 -9.69 -14.83
N LYS A 35 -7.22 -9.48 -16.14
CA LYS A 35 -6.57 -8.40 -16.89
C LYS A 35 -6.95 -7.01 -16.39
N GLU A 36 -8.22 -6.81 -16.05
CA GLU A 36 -8.74 -5.55 -15.52
C GLU A 36 -8.23 -5.31 -14.10
N TYR A 37 -8.30 -6.32 -13.24
CA TYR A 37 -7.73 -6.25 -11.89
C TYR A 37 -6.24 -5.87 -11.91
N GLU A 38 -5.43 -6.53 -12.73
CA GLU A 38 -4.01 -6.24 -12.83
C GLU A 38 -3.74 -4.85 -13.44
N HIS A 39 -4.60 -4.36 -14.35
CA HIS A 39 -4.50 -2.99 -14.86
C HIS A 39 -4.76 -1.97 -13.76
N ILE A 40 -5.85 -2.11 -13.00
CA ILE A 40 -6.21 -1.21 -11.90
C ILE A 40 -5.13 -1.27 -10.82
N LYS A 41 -4.69 -2.47 -10.42
CA LYS A 41 -3.62 -2.67 -9.44
C LYS A 41 -2.32 -1.98 -9.82
N LYS A 42 -1.88 -2.09 -11.08
CA LYS A 42 -0.68 -1.38 -11.59
C LYS A 42 -0.85 0.13 -11.52
N PHE A 43 -2.03 0.66 -11.85
CA PHE A 43 -2.30 2.09 -11.75
C PHE A 43 -2.32 2.57 -10.30
N MET A 44 -2.99 1.83 -9.41
CA MET A 44 -3.03 2.12 -7.98
C MET A 44 -1.62 2.15 -7.37
N LYS A 45 -0.77 1.21 -7.75
CA LYS A 45 0.63 1.21 -7.34
C LYS A 45 1.36 2.52 -7.71
N LYS A 46 1.19 3.00 -8.95
CA LYS A 46 1.78 4.27 -9.39
C LYS A 46 1.26 5.44 -8.55
N LEU A 47 -0.04 5.52 -8.31
CA LEU A 47 -0.60 6.59 -7.49
C LEU A 47 -0.07 6.57 -6.05
N VAL A 48 0.15 5.38 -5.47
CA VAL A 48 0.76 5.25 -4.14
C VAL A 48 2.20 5.74 -4.14
N GLU A 49 2.98 5.40 -5.17
CA GLU A 49 4.38 5.84 -5.30
C GLU A 49 4.51 7.34 -5.58
N GLU A 50 3.56 7.95 -6.31
CA GLU A 50 3.61 9.36 -6.72
C GLU A 50 2.98 10.33 -5.70
N HIS A 51 1.97 9.89 -4.94
CA HIS A 51 1.17 10.80 -4.11
C HIS A 51 1.14 10.46 -2.61
N LEU A 52 1.60 9.28 -2.22
CA LEU A 52 1.67 8.87 -0.81
C LEU A 52 3.12 8.71 -0.36
N GLU A 53 3.31 8.56 0.94
CA GLU A 53 4.62 8.33 1.57
C GLU A 53 4.84 6.83 1.77
N PRO A 54 5.66 6.13 0.95
CA PRO A 54 5.73 4.67 0.98
C PRO A 54 6.37 4.10 2.25
N SER A 55 7.06 4.93 3.04
CA SER A 55 7.64 4.59 4.35
C SER A 55 6.64 4.69 5.51
N LYS A 56 5.46 5.30 5.29
CA LYS A 56 4.43 5.49 6.30
C LYS A 56 3.28 4.50 6.11
N ASN A 57 2.77 3.99 7.22
CA ASN A 57 1.57 3.15 7.21
C ASN A 57 0.34 3.97 6.78
N PHE A 58 -0.76 3.27 6.47
CA PHE A 58 -2.00 3.87 5.99
C PHE A 58 -2.54 4.99 6.90
N SER A 59 -2.59 4.74 8.23
CA SER A 59 -3.11 5.73 9.20
C SER A 59 -2.21 6.95 9.37
N SER A 60 -0.96 6.89 8.92
CA SER A 60 0.00 8.00 8.96
C SER A 60 0.07 8.78 7.64
N GLN A 61 -0.73 8.42 6.64
CA GLN A 61 -0.88 9.23 5.42
C GLN A 61 -1.75 10.45 5.68
N SER A 62 -1.54 11.53 4.93
CA SER A 62 -2.41 12.71 5.01
C SER A 62 -3.78 12.39 4.39
N LEU A 63 -4.84 12.94 4.97
CA LEU A 63 -6.20 12.79 4.44
C LEU A 63 -6.32 13.42 3.04
N SER A 64 -5.61 14.51 2.77
CA SER A 64 -5.60 15.18 1.47
C SER A 64 -4.98 14.29 0.38
N SER A 65 -3.86 13.62 0.66
CA SER A 65 -3.23 12.73 -0.31
C SER A 65 -4.09 11.48 -0.56
N LEU A 66 -4.72 10.91 0.48
CA LEU A 66 -5.68 9.80 0.31
C LEU A 66 -6.89 10.22 -0.55
N ALA A 67 -7.43 11.41 -0.31
CA ALA A 67 -8.53 11.96 -1.12
C ALA A 67 -8.11 12.17 -2.59
N ASN A 68 -6.89 12.66 -2.82
CA ASN A 68 -6.35 12.84 -4.17
C ASN A 68 -6.21 11.51 -4.92
N VAL A 69 -5.60 10.50 -4.29
CA VAL A 69 -5.48 9.14 -4.89
C VAL A 69 -6.86 8.56 -5.20
N ARG A 70 -7.84 8.76 -4.31
CA ARG A 70 -9.22 8.32 -4.55
C ARG A 70 -9.85 9.01 -5.75
N ALA A 71 -9.68 10.32 -5.90
CA ALA A 71 -10.21 11.07 -7.04
C ALA A 71 -9.59 10.57 -8.34
N LEU A 72 -8.25 10.53 -8.42
CA LEU A 72 -7.51 10.07 -9.60
C LEU A 72 -7.86 8.64 -10.02
N ALA A 73 -8.00 7.73 -9.05
CA ALA A 73 -8.43 6.36 -9.31
C ALA A 73 -9.85 6.30 -9.89
N SER A 74 -10.78 7.05 -9.30
CA SER A 74 -12.19 7.06 -9.69
C SER A 74 -12.44 7.74 -11.03
N ASP A 75 -11.62 8.72 -11.38
CA ASP A 75 -11.66 9.39 -12.68
C ASP A 75 -11.11 8.47 -13.78
N ARG A 76 -10.06 7.71 -13.47
CA ARG A 76 -9.48 6.75 -14.42
C ARG A 76 -10.35 5.49 -14.59
N PHE A 77 -10.94 5.00 -13.50
CA PHE A 77 -11.76 3.79 -13.48
C PHE A 77 -13.12 4.07 -12.82
N PRO A 78 -14.12 4.54 -13.59
CA PRO A 78 -15.44 4.87 -13.06
C PRO A 78 -16.13 3.71 -12.33
N ALA A 79 -15.81 2.46 -12.66
CA ALA A 79 -16.30 1.26 -11.97
C ALA A 79 -16.03 1.28 -10.45
N LEU A 80 -14.98 1.97 -9.99
CA LEU A 80 -14.66 2.12 -8.57
C LEU A 80 -15.72 2.91 -7.80
N ARG A 81 -16.51 3.75 -8.49
CA ARG A 81 -17.60 4.53 -7.89
C ARG A 81 -18.81 3.66 -7.53
N ASN A 82 -18.87 2.42 -8.00
CA ASN A 82 -19.91 1.45 -7.66
C ASN A 82 -19.73 0.82 -6.28
N TYR A 83 -18.66 1.17 -5.55
CA TYR A 83 -18.34 0.59 -4.25
C TYR A 83 -18.51 1.62 -3.14
N ALA A 84 -19.16 1.22 -2.06
CA ALA A 84 -19.43 2.09 -0.91
C ALA A 84 -18.11 2.62 -0.34
N ASP A 85 -18.07 3.91 -0.03
CA ASP A 85 -16.88 4.60 0.51
C ASP A 85 -15.58 4.41 -0.28
N HIS A 86 -15.68 3.92 -1.53
CA HIS A 86 -14.56 3.60 -2.39
C HIS A 86 -13.60 2.59 -1.73
N TRP A 87 -14.16 1.63 -0.99
CA TRP A 87 -13.39 0.66 -0.24
C TRP A 87 -12.32 -0.11 -1.06
N PRO A 88 -12.50 -0.42 -2.37
CA PRO A 88 -11.46 -1.10 -3.14
C PRO A 88 -10.20 -0.25 -3.27
N VAL A 89 -10.37 1.06 -3.52
CA VAL A 89 -9.26 2.01 -3.58
C VAL A 89 -8.49 2.01 -2.26
N MET A 90 -9.23 2.11 -1.15
CA MET A 90 -8.63 2.15 0.18
C MET A 90 -7.87 0.86 0.51
N ASP A 91 -8.38 -0.30 0.10
CA ASP A 91 -7.71 -1.57 0.31
C ASP A 91 -6.50 -1.77 -0.61
N PHE A 92 -6.55 -1.32 -1.87
CA PHE A 92 -5.36 -1.28 -2.72
C PHE A 92 -4.24 -0.44 -2.09
N ILE A 93 -4.57 0.74 -1.58
CA ILE A 93 -3.61 1.60 -0.88
C ILE A 93 -3.02 0.88 0.34
N ARG A 94 -3.86 0.26 1.18
CA ARG A 94 -3.39 -0.49 2.36
C ARG A 94 -2.45 -1.63 1.99
N LEU A 95 -2.80 -2.42 0.99
CA LEU A 95 -1.98 -3.54 0.52
C LEU A 95 -0.63 -3.06 0.01
N GLU A 96 -0.61 -2.01 -0.81
CA GLU A 96 0.65 -1.47 -1.36
C GLU A 96 1.51 -0.85 -0.26
N LEU A 97 0.94 -0.01 0.63
CA LEU A 97 1.69 0.60 1.72
C LEU A 97 2.26 -0.44 2.70
N LYS A 98 1.52 -1.53 2.97
CA LYS A 98 2.02 -2.64 3.79
C LYS A 98 3.25 -3.29 3.16
N TYR A 99 3.25 -3.44 1.83
CA TYR A 99 4.39 -3.95 1.08
C TYR A 99 5.56 -2.95 1.06
N THR A 100 5.32 -1.67 0.76
CA THR A 100 6.38 -0.66 0.65
C THR A 100 7.01 -0.30 2.00
N CYS A 101 6.21 -0.20 3.08
CA CYS A 101 6.71 0.04 4.43
C CYS A 101 7.67 -1.05 4.88
N GLY A 102 7.30 -2.31 4.63
CA GLY A 102 8.17 -3.46 4.92
C GLY A 102 9.50 -3.35 4.16
N ARG A 103 9.46 -2.96 2.89
CA ARG A 103 10.66 -2.76 2.08
C ARG A 103 11.52 -1.57 2.52
N ALA A 104 10.91 -0.47 2.96
CA ALA A 104 11.64 0.69 3.46
C ALA A 104 12.48 0.31 4.68
N ARG A 105 11.88 -0.39 5.66
CA ARG A 105 12.58 -0.92 6.85
C ARG A 105 13.77 -1.80 6.48
N LEU A 106 13.55 -2.75 5.57
CA LEU A 106 14.64 -3.63 5.10
C LEU A 106 15.78 -2.87 4.41
N GLN A 107 15.49 -1.75 3.75
CA GLN A 107 16.53 -0.91 3.12
C GLN A 107 17.30 -0.10 4.17
N GLU A 108 16.62 0.43 5.18
CA GLU A 108 17.23 1.12 6.31
C GLU A 108 18.15 0.18 7.09
N ASP A 109 17.68 -1.03 7.42
CA ASP A 109 18.48 -2.05 8.12
C ASP A 109 19.75 -2.40 7.33
N LYS A 110 19.62 -2.61 6.01
CA LYS A 110 20.77 -2.88 5.13
C LYS A 110 21.76 -1.72 5.09
N LYS A 111 21.29 -0.47 5.11
CA LYS A 111 22.17 0.72 5.16
C LYS A 111 22.89 0.79 6.51
N LEU A 112 22.21 0.56 7.63
CA LEU A 112 22.80 0.55 8.97
C LEU A 112 23.87 -0.55 9.12
N VAL A 113 23.61 -1.76 8.64
CA VAL A 113 24.59 -2.86 8.64
C VAL A 113 25.84 -2.52 7.80
N LYS A 114 25.68 -1.90 6.64
CA LYS A 114 26.82 -1.46 5.79
C LYS A 114 27.67 -0.38 6.48
N VAL A 115 27.02 0.59 7.14
CA VAL A 115 27.72 1.64 7.90
C VAL A 115 28.49 1.06 9.08
N GLY A 116 27.90 0.11 9.82
CA GLY A 116 28.58 -0.59 10.92
C GLY A 116 29.84 -1.33 10.48
N LYS A 117 29.77 -2.07 9.36
CA LYS A 117 30.93 -2.77 8.78
C LYS A 117 32.04 -1.83 8.30
N ALA A 118 31.68 -0.68 7.72
CA ALA A 118 32.66 0.31 7.26
C ALA A 118 33.45 0.97 8.41
N LYS A 119 32.85 1.08 9.60
CA LYS A 119 33.53 1.63 10.79
C LYS A 119 34.51 0.65 11.45
N VAL A 120 34.22 -0.65 11.41
CA VAL A 120 35.10 -1.70 11.98
C VAL A 120 36.38 -1.89 11.15
N GLY A 121 36.36 -1.64 9.84
CA GLY A 121 37.52 -1.84 8.96
C GLY A 121 38.63 -0.76 9.03
N LYS A 122 38.50 0.28 9.86
CA LYS A 122 39.40 1.46 9.84
C LYS A 122 40.48 1.52 10.93
N HIS A 123 40.59 0.50 11.79
CA HIS A 123 41.71 0.35 12.72
C HIS A 123 42.67 -0.76 12.25
N LYS A 124 43.58 -0.44 11.32
CA LYS A 124 44.86 -1.16 11.21
C LYS A 124 45.98 -0.14 11.35
N THR A 125 46.67 -0.25 12.47
CA THR A 125 47.78 0.57 12.95
C THR A 125 48.96 0.53 11.98
N LYS A 126 49.48 1.72 11.63
CA LYS A 126 50.86 1.89 11.18
C LYS A 126 51.77 1.62 12.38
N THR A 127 52.63 0.61 12.28
CA THR A 127 53.87 0.56 13.04
C THR A 127 54.98 0.55 12.02
N SER A 128 55.73 1.65 11.99
CA SER A 128 56.97 1.82 11.26
C SER A 128 58.09 1.56 12.26
N GLU A 129 58.99 0.64 11.95
CA GLU A 129 60.43 0.68 12.26
C GLU A 129 61.14 -0.44 11.51
#